data_AF-A0A223KWV7-F1
#
_entry.id   AF-A0A223KWV7-F1
#
_cell.length_a   1.000
_cell.length_b   1.000
_cell.length_c   1.000
_cell.angle_alpha   90.00
_cell.angle_beta   90.00
_cell.angle_gamma   90.00
#
_symmetry.space_group_name_H-M   'P 1'
#
loop_
_entity.id
_entity.type
_entity.pdbx_description
1 polymer ?
#
loop_
_entity_poly.entity_id
_entity_poly.type
_entity_poly.pdbx_seq_one_letter_code
_entity_poly.pdbx_strand_id
1 'polypeptide(L)'
;MLALVHGIILAFGLILPLGVQNVFIFNQGATHRKLLKAAPAIITAGFCDTILIILAVSGLSVVVLNFEWLKNLLFLCGTIFLIYMGFVMWRSTSDSSSKIQVPSRFSARRQVTFAASVSLLNPHAIIDTIGVIGTSSLAYVGHEKVIFTLACIIVSWIWFFFLAIIGRKVGQLGNSGILLKRINQISAIIIWVMAVYLGYNFFTYL
;
A
#
# COMPACT_ATOMS: atom_id res chain seq x y z
N MET A 1 -13.41 -14.33 20.61
CA MET A 1 -13.98 -12.95 20.50
C MET A 1 -12.93 -11.87 20.68
N LEU A 2 -12.09 -11.97 21.72
CA LEU A 2 -10.98 -11.03 21.93
C LEU A 2 -10.03 -10.96 20.73
N ALA A 3 -9.65 -12.10 20.15
CA ALA A 3 -8.75 -12.15 18.99
C ALA A 3 -9.34 -11.47 17.75
N LEU A 4 -10.65 -11.59 17.53
CA LEU A 4 -11.36 -10.93 16.44
C LEU A 4 -11.31 -9.40 16.59
N VAL A 5 -11.70 -8.89 17.76
CA VAL A 5 -11.74 -7.44 18.03
C VAL A 5 -10.33 -6.84 18.02
N HIS A 6 -9.37 -7.54 18.62
CA HIS A 6 -7.97 -7.11 18.61
C HIS A 6 -7.42 -7.06 17.17
N GLY A 7 -7.64 -8.10 16.37
CA GLY A 7 -7.23 -8.11 14.96
C GLY A 7 -7.85 -6.97 14.15
N ILE A 8 -9.14 -6.68 14.36
CA ILE A 8 -9.81 -5.57 13.69
C ILE A 8 -9.18 -4.22 14.06
N ILE A 9 -9.04 -3.93 15.35
CA ILE A 9 -8.51 -2.65 15.83
C ILE A 9 -7.06 -2.47 15.39
N LEU A 10 -6.25 -3.52 15.50
CA LEU A 10 -4.84 -3.50 15.13
C LEU A 10 -4.65 -3.27 13.64
N ALA A 11 -5.31 -4.06 12.79
CA ALA A 11 -5.23 -3.92 11.34
C ALA A 11 -5.75 -2.56 10.87
N PHE A 12 -6.85 -2.08 11.47
CA PHE A 12 -7.39 -0.76 11.16
C PHE A 12 -6.42 0.36 11.55
N GLY A 13 -5.84 0.29 12.76
CA GLY A 13 -4.87 1.27 13.24
C GLY A 13 -3.60 1.33 12.38
N LEU A 14 -3.15 0.21 11.85
CA LEU A 14 -1.98 0.13 10.97
C LEU A 14 -2.26 0.61 9.54
N ILE A 15 -3.47 0.37 9.02
CA ILE A 15 -3.80 0.70 7.62
C ILE A 15 -4.37 2.12 7.44
N LEU A 16 -4.88 2.72 8.52
CA LEU A 16 -5.49 4.05 8.52
C LEU A 16 -4.50 5.18 8.17
N PRO A 17 -3.24 5.18 8.63
CA PRO A 17 -2.22 6.11 8.14
C PRO A 17 -2.11 6.04 6.62
N LEU A 18 -2.30 7.18 5.95
CA LEU A 18 -2.31 7.23 4.49
C LEU A 18 -0.89 7.13 3.92
N GLY A 19 -0.47 5.91 3.56
CA GLY A 19 0.75 5.64 2.82
C GLY A 19 0.59 5.70 1.29
N VAL A 20 1.69 5.44 0.57
CA VAL A 20 1.74 5.44 -0.90
C VAL A 20 0.67 4.53 -1.53
N GLN A 21 0.49 3.32 -0.99
CA GLN A 21 -0.48 2.34 -1.48
C GLN A 21 -1.92 2.85 -1.36
N ASN A 22 -2.26 3.44 -0.21
CA ASN A 22 -3.58 4.01 0.06
C ASN A 22 -3.91 5.16 -0.90
N VAL A 23 -2.95 6.07 -1.09
CA VAL A 23 -3.10 7.21 -2.02
C VAL A 23 -3.25 6.72 -3.46
N PHE A 24 -2.50 5.69 -3.86
CA PHE A 24 -2.61 5.12 -5.19
C PHE A 24 -3.99 4.51 -5.45
N ILE A 25 -4.51 3.67 -4.54
CA ILE A 25 -5.82 3.03 -4.68
C ILE A 25 -6.94 4.08 -4.72
N PHE A 26 -6.87 5.08 -3.84
CA PHE A 26 -7.77 6.23 -3.85
C PHE A 26 -7.77 6.94 -5.21
N ASN A 27 -6.58 7.20 -5.76
CA ASN A 27 -6.41 7.88 -7.03
C ASN A 27 -6.95 7.04 -8.22
N GLN A 28 -6.77 5.72 -8.20
CA GLN A 28 -7.41 4.86 -9.20
C GLN A 28 -8.93 4.93 -9.11
N GLY A 29 -9.49 5.00 -7.89
CA GLY A 29 -10.90 5.29 -7.68
C GLY A 29 -11.33 6.61 -8.32
N ALA A 30 -10.57 7.69 -8.08
CA ALA A 30 -10.87 9.04 -8.58
C ALA A 30 -10.73 9.18 -10.11
N THR A 31 -9.79 8.47 -10.70
CA THR A 31 -9.48 8.57 -12.15
C THR A 31 -10.49 7.79 -13.01
N HIS A 32 -11.06 6.71 -12.47
CA HIS A 32 -11.90 5.79 -13.22
C HIS A 32 -13.39 5.96 -12.93
N ARG A 33 -14.21 6.20 -13.98
CA ARG A 33 -15.68 6.35 -13.85
C ARG A 33 -16.39 5.10 -13.29
N LYS A 34 -15.86 3.90 -13.55
CA LYS A 34 -16.38 2.61 -13.07
C LYS A 34 -15.37 2.00 -12.10
N LEU A 35 -15.82 1.57 -10.92
CA LEU A 35 -14.98 0.88 -9.91
C LEU A 35 -14.29 -0.37 -10.49
N LEU A 36 -14.93 -1.07 -11.43
CA LEU A 36 -14.35 -2.20 -12.16
C LEU A 36 -13.00 -1.89 -12.81
N LYS A 37 -12.75 -0.64 -13.21
CA LYS A 37 -11.46 -0.25 -13.80
C LYS A 37 -10.38 0.07 -12.76
N ALA A 38 -10.74 0.24 -11.49
CA ALA A 38 -9.83 0.34 -10.35
C ALA A 38 -9.67 -1.02 -9.63
N ALA A 39 -10.50 -2.02 -9.96
CA ALA A 39 -10.45 -3.36 -9.39
C ALA A 39 -9.07 -4.03 -9.50
N PRO A 40 -8.30 -3.90 -10.60
CA PRO A 40 -6.96 -4.49 -10.64
C PRO A 40 -6.06 -3.98 -9.51
N ALA A 41 -6.07 -2.68 -9.21
CA ALA A 41 -5.30 -2.12 -8.10
C ALA A 41 -5.77 -2.66 -6.73
N ILE A 42 -7.09 -2.72 -6.50
CA ILE A 42 -7.68 -3.20 -5.23
C ILE A 42 -7.34 -4.67 -5.01
N ILE A 43 -7.56 -5.51 -6.03
CA ILE A 43 -7.35 -6.96 -5.95
C ILE A 43 -5.87 -7.24 -5.71
N THR A 44 -4.97 -6.59 -6.45
CA THR A 44 -3.53 -6.80 -6.26
C THR A 44 -3.08 -6.34 -4.88
N ALA A 45 -3.50 -5.16 -4.42
CA ALA A 45 -3.17 -4.68 -3.08
C ALA A 45 -3.69 -5.62 -1.97
N GLY A 46 -4.97 -6.01 -2.04
CA GLY A 46 -5.57 -6.93 -1.07
C GLY A 46 -4.91 -8.31 -1.09
N PHE A 47 -4.51 -8.82 -2.26
CA PHE A 47 -3.81 -10.10 -2.37
C PHE A 47 -2.40 -10.04 -1.80
N CYS A 48 -1.64 -8.96 -2.08
CA CYS A 48 -0.32 -8.75 -1.49
C CYS A 48 -0.37 -8.61 0.03
N ASP A 49 -1.31 -7.81 0.56
CA ASP A 49 -1.53 -7.69 2.00
C ASP A 49 -1.91 -9.04 2.62
N THR A 50 -2.77 -9.82 1.95
CA THR A 50 -3.16 -11.15 2.42
C THR A 50 -1.94 -12.07 2.55
N ILE A 51 -1.08 -12.09 1.54
CA ILE A 51 0.18 -12.85 1.58
C ILE A 51 1.07 -12.36 2.72
N LEU A 52 1.27 -11.05 2.86
CA LEU A 52 2.11 -10.47 3.91
C LEU A 52 1.58 -10.79 5.32
N ILE A 53 0.28 -10.70 5.54
CA ILE A 53 -0.37 -11.03 6.82
C ILE A 53 -0.21 -12.53 7.13
N ILE A 54 -0.46 -13.41 6.16
CA ILE A 54 -0.28 -14.86 6.34
C ILE A 54 1.18 -15.18 6.68
N LEU A 55 2.13 -14.59 5.96
CA LEU A 55 3.56 -14.77 6.23
C LEU A 55 3.94 -14.26 7.63
N ALA A 56 3.48 -13.05 8.00
CA ALA A 56 3.73 -12.45 9.31
C ALA A 56 3.26 -13.35 10.47
N VAL A 57 2.05 -13.90 10.33
CA VAL A 57 1.42 -14.78 11.32
C VAL A 57 2.05 -16.17 11.37
N SER A 58 2.54 -16.67 10.23
CA SER A 58 3.16 -18.01 10.11
C SER A 58 4.55 -18.11 10.75
N GLY A 59 5.07 -17.02 11.31
CA GLY A 59 6.36 -17.01 12.00
C GLY A 59 7.50 -16.37 11.21
N LEU A 60 7.24 -15.82 10.01
CA LEU A 60 8.23 -15.01 9.28
C LEU A 60 8.68 -13.78 10.09
N SER A 61 7.83 -13.32 11.01
CA SER A 61 8.14 -12.25 11.97
C SER A 61 9.32 -12.53 12.87
N VAL A 62 9.48 -13.76 13.33
CA VAL A 62 10.65 -14.14 14.12
C VAL A 62 11.90 -14.11 13.25
N VAL A 63 11.83 -14.59 12.01
CA VAL A 63 12.99 -14.63 11.10
C VAL A 63 13.46 -13.22 10.72
N VAL A 64 12.55 -12.37 10.22
CA VAL A 64 12.92 -11.03 9.73
C VAL A 64 13.43 -10.13 10.85
N LEU A 65 12.92 -10.26 12.08
CA LEU A 65 13.37 -9.45 13.21
C LEU A 65 14.70 -9.93 13.82
N ASN A 66 15.10 -11.19 13.62
CA ASN A 66 16.37 -11.72 14.12
C ASN A 66 17.55 -11.54 13.15
N PHE A 67 17.29 -11.47 11.84
CA PHE A 67 18.35 -11.36 10.83
C PHE A 67 18.47 -9.93 10.28
N GLU A 68 19.40 -9.14 10.86
CA GLU A 68 19.65 -7.75 10.46
C GLU A 68 19.96 -7.58 8.96
N TRP A 69 20.70 -8.52 8.36
CA TRP A 69 21.02 -8.47 6.93
C TRP A 69 19.76 -8.52 6.04
N LEU A 70 18.73 -9.26 6.45
CA LEU A 70 17.49 -9.40 5.70
C LEU A 70 16.67 -8.11 5.76
N LYS A 71 16.63 -7.47 6.93
CA LYS A 71 16.07 -6.13 7.12
C LYS A 71 16.78 -5.13 6.21
N ASN A 72 18.12 -5.08 6.25
CA ASN A 72 18.92 -4.15 5.46
C ASN A 72 18.74 -4.33 3.94
N LEU A 73 18.68 -5.59 3.46
CA LEU A 73 18.38 -5.88 2.06
C LEU A 73 16.99 -5.38 1.64
N LEU A 74 15.99 -5.53 2.51
CA LEU A 74 14.62 -5.05 2.27
C LEU A 74 14.58 -3.51 2.15
N PHE A 75 15.28 -2.81 3.04
CA PHE A 75 15.40 -1.34 3.01
C PHE A 75 16.10 -0.85 1.74
N LEU A 76 17.20 -1.49 1.35
CA LEU A 76 17.96 -1.12 0.15
C LEU A 76 17.12 -1.29 -1.13
N CYS A 77 16.54 -2.48 -1.31
CA CYS A 77 15.69 -2.80 -2.47
C CYS A 77 14.47 -1.87 -2.54
N GLY A 78 13.80 -1.64 -1.41
CA GLY A 78 12.64 -0.77 -1.35
C GLY A 78 12.95 0.69 -1.66
N THR A 79 14.10 1.19 -1.19
CA THR A 79 14.54 2.57 -1.45
C THR A 79 14.79 2.80 -2.95
N ILE A 80 15.58 1.92 -3.58
CA ILE A 80 15.86 2.01 -5.03
C ILE A 80 14.56 1.96 -5.82
N PHE A 81 13.65 1.06 -5.43
CA PHE A 81 12.36 0.90 -6.08
C PHE A 81 11.48 2.15 -5.98
N LEU A 82 11.34 2.73 -4.77
CA LEU A 82 10.51 3.92 -4.55
C LEU A 82 11.05 5.15 -5.29
N ILE A 83 12.38 5.32 -5.35
CA ILE A 83 13.01 6.40 -6.13
C ILE A 83 12.65 6.27 -7.61
N TYR A 84 12.85 5.07 -8.19
CA TYR A 84 12.51 4.78 -9.58
C TYR A 84 11.03 5.07 -9.87
N MET A 85 10.12 4.65 -9.00
CA MET A 85 8.69 4.85 -9.20
C MET A 85 8.23 6.29 -9.03
N GLY A 86 8.78 7.03 -8.06
CA GLY A 86 8.50 8.45 -7.92
C GLY A 86 8.87 9.22 -9.19
N PHE A 87 10.00 8.87 -9.82
CA PHE A 87 10.40 9.42 -11.11
C PHE A 87 9.43 9.05 -12.25
N VAL A 88 9.00 7.78 -12.32
CA VAL A 88 8.00 7.31 -13.31
C VAL A 88 6.65 8.02 -13.16
N MET A 89 6.19 8.27 -11.92
CA MET A 89 4.95 9.01 -11.65
C MET A 89 5.07 10.49 -11.99
N TRP A 90 6.17 11.13 -11.61
CA TRP A 90 6.43 12.53 -11.93
C TRP A 90 6.45 12.77 -13.45
N ARG A 91 7.14 11.91 -14.21
CA ARG A 91 7.23 12.01 -15.68
C ARG A 91 5.87 11.84 -16.36
N SER A 92 5.01 10.95 -15.83
CA SER A 92 3.64 10.77 -16.35
C SER A 92 2.73 12.00 -16.16
N THR A 93 3.12 12.93 -15.29
CA THR A 93 2.43 14.22 -15.08
C THR A 93 2.85 15.27 -16.11
N SER A 94 4.03 15.12 -16.74
CA SER A 94 4.62 16.11 -17.64
C SER A 94 4.24 15.93 -19.13
N ASP A 95 3.83 14.73 -19.55
CA ASP A 95 3.42 14.42 -20.94
C ASP A 95 1.97 14.85 -21.27
N SER A 96 1.30 15.61 -20.39
CA SER A 96 -0.08 16.08 -20.61
C SER A 96 -0.18 17.30 -21.55
N SER A 97 0.90 17.69 -22.24
CA SER A 97 0.97 18.87 -23.11
C SER A 97 0.59 18.62 -24.57
N SER A 98 0.29 17.38 -25.00
CA SER A 98 -0.20 17.11 -26.36
C SER A 98 -1.67 16.66 -26.36
N LYS A 99 -2.55 17.57 -26.82
CA LYS A 99 -3.88 17.36 -27.43
C LYS A 99 -4.83 16.33 -26.77
N ILE A 100 -5.90 16.84 -26.14
CA ILE A 100 -7.22 16.21 -25.92
C ILE A 100 -7.21 14.68 -25.98
N GLN A 101 -6.65 14.03 -24.97
CA GLN A 101 -7.00 12.66 -24.60
C GLN A 101 -7.08 12.60 -23.08
N VAL A 102 -8.21 12.06 -22.62
CA VAL A 102 -8.53 11.64 -21.25
C VAL A 102 -7.28 11.46 -20.37
N PRO A 103 -7.22 12.04 -19.14
CA PRO A 103 -6.05 11.98 -18.28
C PRO A 103 -5.54 10.55 -18.20
N SER A 104 -4.23 10.36 -18.36
CA SER A 104 -3.52 9.09 -18.53
C SER A 104 -3.92 8.03 -17.49
N ARG A 105 -5.06 7.37 -17.74
CA ARG A 105 -5.59 6.27 -16.95
C ARG A 105 -4.54 5.16 -16.94
N PHE A 106 -4.09 4.73 -15.78
CA PHE A 106 -3.21 3.56 -15.69
C PHE A 106 -3.89 2.38 -16.38
N SER A 107 -3.16 1.70 -17.26
CA SER A 107 -3.63 0.41 -17.79
C SER A 107 -3.71 -0.60 -16.66
N ALA A 108 -4.55 -1.64 -16.80
CA ALA A 108 -4.69 -2.68 -15.78
C ALA A 108 -3.32 -3.29 -15.40
N ARG A 109 -2.45 -3.54 -16.38
CA ARG A 109 -1.08 -4.03 -16.15
C ARG A 109 -0.24 -3.05 -15.31
N ARG A 110 -0.35 -1.75 -15.57
CA ARG A 110 0.36 -0.72 -14.79
C ARG A 110 -0.20 -0.58 -13.38
N GLN A 111 -1.51 -0.79 -13.20
CA GLN A 111 -2.12 -0.83 -11.87
C GLN A 111 -1.62 -1.99 -11.03
N VAL A 112 -1.61 -3.20 -11.61
CA VAL A 112 -1.15 -4.43 -10.93
C VAL A 112 0.32 -4.29 -10.56
N THR A 113 1.18 -3.95 -11.53
CA THR A 113 2.61 -3.80 -11.27
C THR A 113 2.88 -2.75 -10.20
N PHE A 114 2.22 -1.59 -10.26
CA PHE A 114 2.38 -0.54 -9.24
C PHE A 114 1.90 -0.99 -7.86
N ALA A 115 0.68 -1.54 -7.76
CA ALA A 115 0.11 -1.96 -6.48
C ALA A 115 0.94 -3.07 -5.82
N ALA A 116 1.33 -4.10 -6.59
CA ALA A 116 2.16 -5.20 -6.10
C ALA A 116 3.51 -4.68 -5.61
N SER A 117 4.13 -3.83 -6.42
CA SER A 117 5.38 -3.19 -6.09
C SER A 117 5.33 -2.36 -4.81
N VAL A 118 4.35 -1.47 -4.66
CA VAL A 118 4.28 -0.63 -3.45
C VAL A 118 3.95 -1.48 -2.22
N SER A 119 3.16 -2.54 -2.33
CA SER A 119 2.87 -3.42 -1.20
C SER A 119 4.10 -4.27 -0.81
N LEU A 120 4.77 -4.90 -1.78
CA LEU A 120 5.85 -5.86 -1.54
C LEU A 120 7.26 -5.26 -1.46
N LEU A 121 7.45 -4.01 -1.89
CA LEU A 121 8.75 -3.33 -1.85
C LEU A 121 8.74 -2.12 -0.93
N ASN A 122 7.66 -1.90 -0.16
CA ASN A 122 7.65 -0.90 0.90
C ASN A 122 8.13 -1.54 2.21
N PRO A 123 9.42 -1.45 2.55
CA PRO A 123 9.98 -2.05 3.76
C PRO A 123 9.27 -1.58 5.04
N HIS A 124 8.74 -0.37 5.07
CA HIS A 124 7.97 0.11 6.22
C HIS A 124 6.66 -0.69 6.39
N ALA A 125 5.89 -0.86 5.32
CA ALA A 125 4.64 -1.63 5.38
C ALA A 125 4.89 -3.10 5.75
N ILE A 126 6.00 -3.68 5.25
CA ILE A 126 6.41 -5.03 5.57
C ILE A 126 6.79 -5.12 7.05
N ILE A 127 7.61 -4.22 7.56
CA ILE A 127 8.06 -4.23 8.96
C ILE A 127 6.89 -3.98 9.91
N ASP A 128 5.94 -3.12 9.56
CA ASP A 128 4.74 -2.91 10.39
C ASP A 128 3.86 -4.17 10.41
N THR A 129 3.62 -4.78 9.25
CA THR A 129 2.80 -6.00 9.17
C THR A 129 3.46 -7.15 9.91
N ILE A 130 4.74 -7.39 9.63
CA ILE A 130 5.51 -8.46 10.23
C ILE A 130 5.76 -8.20 11.73
N GLY A 131 6.16 -6.99 12.08
CA GLY A 131 6.56 -6.60 13.42
C GLY A 131 5.40 -6.35 14.37
N VAL A 132 4.26 -5.82 13.90
CA VAL A 132 3.10 -5.53 14.75
C VAL A 132 2.05 -6.63 14.66
N ILE A 133 1.57 -6.98 13.45
CA ILE A 133 0.56 -8.04 13.29
C ILE A 133 1.16 -9.42 13.60
N GLY A 134 2.37 -9.68 13.09
CA GLY A 134 3.05 -10.95 13.32
C GLY A 134 3.34 -11.22 14.80
N THR A 135 3.91 -10.26 15.53
CA THR A 135 4.20 -10.42 16.98
C THR A 135 2.92 -10.51 17.80
N SER A 136 1.91 -9.68 17.50
CA SER A 136 0.61 -9.74 18.18
C SER A 136 -0.09 -11.08 17.99
N SER A 137 0.14 -11.76 16.85
CA SER A 137 -0.42 -13.09 16.59
C SER A 137 0.16 -14.18 17.49
N LEU A 138 1.32 -13.96 18.12
CA LEU A 138 1.96 -14.92 19.04
C LEU A 138 1.17 -15.10 20.34
N ALA A 139 0.31 -14.12 20.68
CA ALA A 139 -0.59 -14.21 21.83
C ALA A 139 -1.74 -15.22 21.63
N TYR A 140 -1.91 -15.76 20.42
CA TYR A 140 -3.00 -16.66 20.06
C TYR A 140 -2.49 -17.98 19.49
N VAL A 141 -3.24 -19.06 19.75
CA VAL A 141 -2.95 -20.42 19.25
C VAL A 141 -4.22 -21.06 18.69
N GLY A 142 -4.08 -21.96 17.72
CA GLY A 142 -5.20 -22.70 17.14
C GLY A 142 -6.26 -21.80 16.48
N HIS A 143 -7.52 -22.02 16.83
CA HIS A 143 -8.65 -21.32 16.20
C HIS A 143 -8.64 -19.79 16.40
N GLU A 144 -8.25 -19.28 17.58
CA GLU A 144 -8.21 -17.83 17.82
C GLU A 144 -7.17 -17.13 16.95
N LYS A 145 -6.04 -17.81 16.64
CA LYS A 145 -5.01 -17.27 15.72
C LYS A 145 -5.55 -17.15 14.30
N VAL A 146 -6.33 -18.13 13.84
CA VAL A 146 -6.99 -18.09 12.52
C VAL A 146 -8.01 -16.95 12.48
N ILE A 147 -8.83 -16.80 13.52
CA ILE A 147 -9.82 -15.72 13.62
C ILE A 147 -9.14 -14.35 13.58
N PHE A 148 -8.07 -14.14 14.35
CA PHE A 148 -7.27 -12.90 14.32
C PHE A 148 -6.76 -12.60 12.91
N THR A 149 -6.19 -13.59 12.24
CA THR A 149 -5.62 -13.46 10.90
C THR A 149 -6.68 -13.09 9.86
N LEU A 150 -7.83 -13.77 9.90
CA LEU A 150 -8.96 -13.48 9.01
C LEU A 150 -9.52 -12.08 9.27
N ALA A 151 -9.59 -11.64 10.53
CA ALA A 151 -9.98 -10.28 10.86
C ALA A 151 -9.07 -9.24 10.19
N CYS A 152 -7.75 -9.40 10.32
CA CYS A 152 -6.78 -8.50 9.70
C CYS A 152 -6.93 -8.44 8.17
N ILE A 153 -7.08 -9.61 7.52
CA ILE A 153 -7.28 -9.70 6.07
C ILE A 153 -8.58 -8.98 5.67
N ILE A 154 -9.69 -9.29 6.32
CA ILE A 154 -11.01 -8.71 5.99
C ILE A 154 -10.97 -7.18 6.12
N VAL A 155 -10.35 -6.65 7.19
CA VAL A 155 -10.20 -5.21 7.38
C VAL A 155 -9.38 -4.56 6.25
N SER A 156 -8.27 -5.17 5.83
CA SER A 156 -7.46 -4.66 4.71
C SER A 156 -8.27 -4.57 3.41
N TRP A 157 -9.02 -5.62 3.07
CA TRP A 157 -9.89 -5.62 1.89
C TRP A 157 -10.98 -4.56 1.97
N ILE A 158 -11.70 -4.47 3.10
CA ILE A 158 -12.74 -3.47 3.32
C ILE A 158 -12.16 -2.05 3.14
N TRP A 159 -10.98 -1.80 3.70
CA TRP A 159 -10.32 -0.50 3.61
C TRP A 159 -9.95 -0.12 2.17
N PHE A 160 -9.39 -1.04 1.38
CA PHE A 160 -9.04 -0.76 -0.01
C PHE A 160 -10.28 -0.51 -0.88
N PHE A 161 -11.36 -1.27 -0.68
CA PHE A 161 -12.64 -0.97 -1.33
C PHE A 161 -13.19 0.39 -0.92
N PHE A 162 -13.13 0.71 0.37
CA PHE A 162 -13.56 2.00 0.90
C PHE A 162 -12.80 3.17 0.24
N LEU A 163 -11.46 3.11 0.19
CA LEU A 163 -10.63 4.13 -0.45
C LEU A 163 -10.97 4.30 -1.94
N ALA A 164 -11.16 3.22 -2.68
CA ALA A 164 -11.53 3.30 -4.08
C ALA A 164 -12.93 3.92 -4.30
N ILE A 165 -13.89 3.62 -3.43
CA ILE A 165 -15.24 4.18 -3.46
C ILE A 165 -15.23 5.67 -3.15
N ILE A 166 -14.53 6.09 -2.09
CA ILE A 166 -14.40 7.50 -1.73
C ILE A 166 -13.65 8.26 -2.82
N GLY A 167 -12.54 7.70 -3.32
CA GLY A 167 -11.79 8.24 -4.44
C GLY A 167 -12.69 8.50 -5.65
N ARG A 168 -13.54 7.52 -6.02
CA ARG A 168 -14.50 7.67 -7.11
C ARG A 168 -15.50 8.80 -6.87
N LYS A 169 -16.10 8.88 -5.68
CA LYS A 169 -17.03 9.97 -5.34
C LYS A 169 -16.35 11.33 -5.49
N VAL A 170 -15.12 11.45 -5.00
CA VAL A 170 -14.30 12.67 -5.11
C VAL A 170 -13.97 13.00 -6.58
N GLY A 171 -13.58 12.01 -7.38
CA GLY A 171 -13.26 12.19 -8.79
C GLY A 171 -14.46 12.60 -9.67
N GLN A 172 -15.69 12.32 -9.22
CA GLN A 172 -16.93 12.70 -9.92
C GLN A 172 -17.38 14.14 -9.61
N LEU A 173 -16.87 14.76 -8.55
CA LEU A 173 -17.18 16.15 -8.16
C LEU A 173 -16.40 17.14 -9.04
N GLY A 174 -16.87 17.35 -10.27
CA GLY A 174 -16.87 18.62 -11.02
C GLY A 174 -15.56 19.31 -11.46
N ASN A 175 -14.39 19.04 -10.89
CA ASN A 175 -13.13 19.75 -11.24
C ASN A 175 -11.92 18.80 -11.38
N SER A 176 -12.21 17.63 -11.94
CA SER A 176 -11.42 16.40 -11.92
C SER A 176 -9.98 16.56 -12.44
N GLY A 177 -9.73 17.37 -13.47
CA GLY A 177 -8.40 17.46 -14.10
C GLY A 177 -7.30 18.06 -13.21
N ILE A 178 -7.59 19.19 -12.56
CA ILE A 178 -6.64 19.86 -11.64
C ILE A 178 -6.52 19.06 -10.35
N LEU A 179 -7.62 18.50 -9.86
CA LEU A 179 -7.64 17.68 -8.65
C LEU A 179 -6.82 16.40 -8.84
N LEU A 180 -7.00 15.68 -9.95
CA LEU A 180 -6.21 14.50 -10.30
C LEU A 180 -4.73 14.82 -10.48
N LYS A 181 -4.41 15.95 -11.13
CA LYS A 181 -3.02 16.40 -11.27
C LYS A 181 -2.39 16.69 -9.89
N ARG A 182 -3.10 17.41 -9.02
CA ARG A 182 -2.63 17.67 -7.64
C ARG A 182 -2.50 16.39 -6.83
N ILE A 183 -3.45 15.45 -6.94
CA ILE A 183 -3.37 14.14 -6.28
C ILE A 183 -2.14 13.37 -6.77
N ASN A 184 -1.88 13.31 -8.08
CA ASN A 184 -0.69 12.66 -8.64
C ASN A 184 0.62 13.29 -8.14
N GLN A 185 0.68 14.63 -8.10
CA GLN A 185 1.84 15.35 -7.58
C GLN A 185 2.05 15.10 -6.08
N ILE A 186 0.98 15.18 -5.28
CA ILE A 186 1.02 14.89 -3.85
C ILE A 186 1.46 13.45 -3.62
N SER A 187 0.94 12.49 -4.39
CA SER A 187 1.36 11.09 -4.34
C SER A 187 2.85 10.92 -4.62
N ALA A 188 3.36 11.57 -5.67
CA ALA A 188 4.77 11.52 -6.03
C ALA A 188 5.67 12.13 -4.94
N ILE A 189 5.24 13.24 -4.34
CA ILE A 189 5.94 13.88 -3.22
C ILE A 189 5.95 12.94 -2.01
N ILE A 190 4.81 12.35 -1.63
CA ILE A 190 4.73 11.38 -0.52
C ILE A 190 5.66 10.19 -0.77
N ILE A 191 5.72 9.68 -2.01
CA ILE A 191 6.64 8.59 -2.39
C ILE A 191 8.09 8.99 -2.20
N TRP A 192 8.50 10.17 -2.67
CA TRP A 192 9.87 10.64 -2.52
C TRP A 192 10.23 10.92 -1.06
N VAL A 193 9.32 11.51 -0.28
CA VAL A 193 9.53 11.69 1.16
C VAL A 193 9.73 10.33 1.84
N MET A 194 8.91 9.34 1.49
CA MET A 194 9.04 7.98 2.03
C MET A 194 10.36 7.33 1.60
N ALA A 195 10.78 7.52 0.35
CA ALA A 195 12.06 7.01 -0.14
C ALA A 195 13.26 7.63 0.59
N VAL A 196 13.23 8.96 0.84
CA VAL A 196 14.26 9.66 1.61
C VAL A 196 14.27 9.19 3.06
N TYR A 197 13.10 9.04 3.68
CA TYR A 197 12.97 8.51 5.03
C TYR A 197 13.52 7.09 5.15
N LEU A 198 13.24 6.23 4.16
CA LEU A 198 13.76 4.86 4.10
C LEU A 198 15.28 4.82 3.90
N GLY A 199 15.82 5.68 3.02
CA GLY A 199 17.26 5.84 2.86
C GLY A 199 17.94 6.32 4.14
N TYR A 200 17.35 7.31 4.83
CA TYR A 200 17.89 7.80 6.10
C TYR A 200 17.90 6.72 7.19
N ASN A 201 16.82 5.95 7.34
CA ASN A 201 16.78 4.83 8.28
C ASN A 201 17.82 3.76 7.91
N PHE A 202 18.00 3.44 6.63
CA PHE A 202 19.03 2.52 6.18
C PHE A 202 20.43 2.97 6.61
N PHE A 203 20.77 4.26 6.46
CA PHE A 203 22.06 4.80 6.89
C PHE A 203 22.23 4.94 8.41
N THR A 204 21.12 5.08 9.16
CA THR A 204 21.16 5.24 10.63
C THR A 204 21.24 3.90 11.36
N TYR A 205 20.75 2.82 10.76
CA TYR A 205 20.78 1.46 11.30
C TYR A 205 21.89 0.56 10.69
N LEU A 206 22.83 1.17 9.96
CA LEU A 206 24.07 0.55 9.46
C LEU A 206 25.21 0.81 10.44
#